data_AF-A0A812L5A1-F1
#
_entry.id   AF-A0A812L5A1-F1
#
_cell.length_a   1.000
_cell.length_b   1.000
_cell.length_c   1.000
_cell.angle_alpha   90.00
_cell.angle_beta   90.00
_cell.angle_gamma   90.00
#
_symmetry.space_group_name_H-M   'P 1'
#
loop_
_entity.id
_entity.type
_entity.pdbx_description
1 polymer ?
#
loop_
_entity_poly.entity_id
_entity_poly.type
_entity_poly.pdbx_seq_one_letter_code
_entity_poly.pdbx_strand_id
1 'polypeptide(L)'
;MDFPILAPHLLTHWLLQRGKISIDRAASESFWMHFQKQKAPWMEGFDSTDFVPLAIYGDEAEYTITKEKILVLYISFPMFEGSKTVFGSRFPVFCIRSERLFGYDTIGPVFDFLSWSVNTMYSGTFPAKNLAGDDLRGLGPNMMPNDPMYNGYKFRLVELRGDWKHHLHTFKLASHWSCNDVCHCCKASKTNMLYPYTDFVRQPRWLCTMRTHAQFLAEQLNEPINSLCYTARFHYHLIRFCSVHTVQLGIAQFCHGGCLYELFQVQWFRGDDKASKLRHAFICFKDFIRKHKIQCSQPPFKSYMYVTSGEEYCFFGSKASWHDFKQLHSSDQFPI
;
A
#
# COMPACT_ATOMS: atom_id res chain seq x y z
N MET A 1 1.37 -28.40 11.45
CA MET A 1 0.03 -27.81 11.31
C MET A 1 -0.06 -27.35 9.87
N ASP A 2 -0.87 -28.01 9.06
CA ASP A 2 -0.94 -27.72 7.62
C ASP A 2 -1.88 -26.54 7.41
N PHE A 3 -1.32 -25.33 7.31
CA PHE A 3 -2.11 -24.17 6.93
C PHE A 3 -2.45 -24.25 5.43
N PRO A 4 -3.70 -23.95 5.03
CA PRO A 4 -4.08 -23.92 3.62
C PRO A 4 -3.50 -22.66 2.96
N ILE A 5 -2.19 -22.68 2.69
CA ILE A 5 -1.48 -21.62 1.97
C ILE A 5 -1.18 -22.14 0.56
N LEU A 6 -1.63 -21.40 -0.45
CA LEU A 6 -1.21 -21.64 -1.82
C LEU A 6 0.14 -20.97 -2.04
N ALA A 7 1.14 -21.73 -2.47
CA ALA A 7 2.45 -21.17 -2.76
C ALA A 7 2.38 -20.17 -3.94
N PRO A 8 2.73 -18.88 -3.73
CA PRO A 8 2.75 -17.89 -4.82
C PRO A 8 3.43 -18.35 -6.11
N HIS A 9 4.59 -19.03 -6.03
CA HIS A 9 5.32 -19.50 -7.20
C HIS A 9 4.56 -20.57 -8.00
N LEU A 10 3.92 -21.55 -7.33
CA LEU A 10 3.12 -22.58 -7.98
C LEU A 10 1.82 -22.01 -8.57
N LEU A 11 1.14 -21.15 -7.81
CA LEU A 11 -0.07 -20.47 -8.28
C LEU A 11 0.23 -19.63 -9.52
N THR A 12 1.32 -18.86 -9.50
CA THR A 12 1.75 -18.03 -10.64
C THR A 12 2.08 -18.89 -11.86
N HIS A 13 2.85 -19.98 -11.67
CA HIS A 13 3.16 -20.91 -12.74
C HIS A 13 1.88 -21.49 -13.38
N TRP A 14 0.94 -21.95 -12.56
CA TRP A 14 -0.34 -22.47 -13.04
C TRP A 14 -1.17 -21.41 -13.77
N LEU A 15 -1.25 -20.19 -13.25
CA LEU A 15 -1.99 -19.08 -13.88
C LEU A 15 -1.44 -18.78 -15.28
N LEU A 16 -0.11 -18.76 -15.44
CA LEU A 16 0.55 -18.55 -16.73
C LEU A 16 0.35 -19.73 -17.68
N GLN A 17 0.56 -20.96 -17.19
CA GLN A 17 0.40 -22.17 -17.97
C GLN A 17 -1.02 -22.34 -18.51
N ARG A 18 -2.03 -21.91 -17.74
CA ARG A 18 -3.44 -21.95 -18.12
C ARG A 18 -3.91 -20.71 -18.87
N GLY A 19 -3.02 -19.75 -19.18
CA GLY A 19 -3.36 -18.50 -19.85
C GLY A 19 -4.37 -17.64 -19.10
N LYS A 20 -4.40 -17.76 -17.75
CA LYS A 20 -5.26 -16.94 -16.88
C LYS A 20 -4.68 -15.56 -16.65
N ILE A 21 -3.35 -15.46 -16.72
CA ILE A 21 -2.64 -14.19 -16.80
C ILE A 21 -1.68 -14.23 -17.99
N SER A 22 -1.43 -13.07 -18.59
CA SER A 22 -0.40 -12.84 -19.59
C SER A 22 0.54 -11.77 -19.08
N ILE A 23 1.82 -11.91 -19.38
CA ILE A 23 2.84 -10.91 -19.02
C ILE A 23 3.14 -10.07 -20.23
N ASP A 24 2.88 -8.77 -20.13
CA ASP A 24 3.39 -7.79 -21.07
C ASP A 24 4.83 -7.41 -20.65
N ARG A 25 5.81 -7.93 -21.39
CA ARG A 25 7.23 -7.66 -21.15
C ARG A 25 7.59 -6.19 -21.41
N ALA A 26 7.00 -5.56 -22.42
CA ALA A 26 7.29 -4.16 -22.75
C ALA A 26 6.74 -3.22 -21.67
N ALA A 27 5.55 -3.52 -21.15
CA ALA A 27 4.99 -2.78 -20.02
C ALA A 27 5.83 -2.98 -18.75
N SER A 28 6.28 -4.21 -18.47
CA SER A 28 7.17 -4.51 -17.34
C SER A 28 8.49 -3.76 -17.45
N GLU A 29 9.13 -3.76 -18.62
CA GLU A 29 10.37 -3.01 -18.87
C GLU A 29 10.17 -1.50 -18.67
N SER A 30 9.08 -0.94 -19.21
CA SER A 30 8.73 0.47 -19.05
C SER A 30 8.52 0.86 -17.58
N PHE A 31 7.91 -0.02 -16.78
CA PHE A 31 7.75 0.15 -15.34
C PHE A 31 9.12 0.28 -14.66
N TRP A 32 10.07 -0.61 -14.95
CA TRP A 32 11.40 -0.57 -14.34
C TRP A 32 12.19 0.66 -14.77
N MET A 33 12.19 0.98 -16.06
CA MET A 33 12.85 2.18 -16.58
C MET A 33 12.29 3.46 -15.95
N HIS A 34 10.98 3.53 -15.71
CA HIS A 34 10.37 4.66 -15.01
C HIS A 34 10.96 4.82 -13.61
N PHE A 35 10.97 3.76 -12.78
CA PHE A 35 11.47 3.86 -11.41
C PHE A 35 12.99 4.06 -11.31
N GLN A 36 13.76 3.56 -12.29
CA GLN A 36 15.19 3.89 -12.44
C GLN A 36 15.38 5.37 -12.73
N LYS A 37 14.64 5.92 -13.70
CA LYS A 37 14.68 7.35 -14.06
C LYS A 37 14.30 8.26 -12.88
N GLN A 38 13.29 7.86 -12.11
CA GLN A 38 12.87 8.58 -10.90
C GLN A 38 13.82 8.39 -9.71
N LYS A 39 14.86 7.55 -9.84
CA LYS A 39 15.79 7.20 -8.76
C LYS A 39 15.05 6.78 -7.49
N ALA A 40 14.03 5.95 -7.65
CA ALA A 40 13.21 5.52 -6.52
C ALA A 40 14.10 4.80 -5.49
N PRO A 41 14.00 5.08 -4.17
CA PRO A 41 14.96 4.55 -3.19
C PRO A 41 15.07 3.02 -3.16
N TRP A 42 13.96 2.33 -3.42
CA TRP A 42 13.90 0.87 -3.48
C TRP A 42 14.56 0.26 -4.74
N MET A 43 15.03 1.08 -5.68
CA MET A 43 15.79 0.68 -6.86
C MET A 43 17.31 0.79 -6.68
N GLU A 44 17.78 1.25 -5.52
CA GLU A 44 19.21 1.39 -5.26
C GLU A 44 19.98 0.07 -5.50
N GLY A 45 20.98 0.13 -6.39
CA GLY A 45 21.79 -1.03 -6.78
C GLY A 45 21.03 -2.11 -7.56
N PHE A 46 19.94 -1.76 -8.25
CA PHE A 46 19.17 -2.66 -9.10
C PHE A 46 18.93 -2.06 -10.50
N ASP A 47 19.64 -2.59 -11.49
CA ASP A 47 19.64 -2.07 -12.85
C ASP A 47 18.89 -2.96 -13.86
N SER A 48 18.33 -4.09 -13.42
CA SER A 48 17.62 -5.01 -14.31
C SER A 48 16.20 -4.54 -14.63
N THR A 49 15.77 -4.75 -15.87
CA THR A 49 14.39 -4.57 -16.34
C THR A 49 13.68 -5.90 -16.62
N ASP A 50 14.39 -7.03 -16.48
CA ASP A 50 13.89 -8.39 -16.80
C ASP A 50 13.20 -9.05 -15.60
N PHE A 51 12.26 -8.32 -14.98
CA PHE A 51 11.44 -8.84 -13.89
C PHE A 51 9.98 -8.48 -14.13
N VAL A 52 9.08 -9.33 -13.66
CA VAL A 52 7.66 -9.03 -13.59
C VAL A 52 7.36 -8.41 -12.21
N PRO A 53 6.76 -7.22 -12.14
CA PRO A 53 6.34 -6.65 -10.86
C PRO A 53 5.31 -7.55 -10.15
N LEU A 54 5.54 -7.81 -8.87
CA LEU A 54 4.66 -8.60 -8.00
C LEU A 54 4.24 -7.74 -6.80
N ALA A 55 2.98 -7.85 -6.40
CA ALA A 55 2.46 -7.21 -5.21
C ALA A 55 1.79 -8.24 -4.29
N ILE A 56 1.97 -8.09 -2.99
CA ILE A 56 1.20 -8.79 -1.96
C ILE A 56 0.23 -7.79 -1.35
N TYR A 57 -1.02 -8.20 -1.15
CA TYR A 57 -2.04 -7.41 -0.49
C TYR A 57 -2.63 -8.20 0.67
N GLY A 58 -2.80 -7.57 1.83
CA GLY A 58 -3.57 -8.15 2.93
C GLY A 58 -4.67 -7.21 3.40
N ASP A 59 -5.84 -7.80 3.69
CA ASP A 59 -7.01 -7.06 4.13
C ASP A 59 -7.91 -7.92 5.01
N GLU A 60 -8.66 -7.26 5.89
CA GLU A 60 -9.70 -7.89 6.71
C GLU A 60 -11.07 -7.39 6.29
N ALA A 61 -11.94 -8.31 5.90
CA ALA A 61 -13.32 -7.97 5.53
C ALA A 61 -14.31 -8.52 6.56
N GLU A 62 -15.31 -7.72 6.93
CA GLU A 62 -16.47 -8.19 7.68
C GLU A 62 -17.39 -9.00 6.74
N TYR A 63 -17.77 -10.21 7.14
CA TYR A 63 -18.56 -11.11 6.29
C TYR A 63 -19.87 -11.61 6.93
N THR A 64 -20.15 -11.23 8.19
CA THR A 64 -21.41 -11.57 8.87
C THR A 64 -22.04 -10.37 9.56
N ILE A 65 -23.34 -10.49 9.86
CA ILE A 65 -24.10 -9.51 10.67
C ILE A 65 -23.52 -9.42 12.09
N THR A 66 -22.94 -10.50 12.60
CA THR A 66 -22.27 -10.55 13.91
C THR A 66 -20.87 -9.94 13.92
N LYS A 67 -20.47 -9.30 12.81
CA LYS A 67 -19.17 -8.63 12.62
C LYS A 67 -17.97 -9.59 12.66
N GLU A 68 -18.16 -10.84 12.24
CA GLU A 68 -17.03 -11.74 12.03
C GLU A 68 -16.18 -11.23 10.86
N LYS A 69 -14.87 -11.39 10.97
CA LYS A 69 -13.91 -10.87 10.01
C LYS A 69 -13.05 -11.97 9.42
N ILE A 70 -12.68 -11.83 8.16
CA ILE A 70 -11.80 -12.76 7.47
C ILE A 70 -10.57 -12.00 6.99
N LEU A 71 -9.39 -12.46 7.40
CA LEU A 71 -8.12 -12.00 6.85
C LEU A 71 -7.86 -12.78 5.57
N VAL A 72 -7.60 -12.06 4.48
CA VAL A 72 -7.20 -12.67 3.21
C VAL A 72 -5.91 -12.02 2.74
N LEU A 73 -4.96 -12.86 2.34
CA LEU A 73 -3.74 -12.44 1.66
C LEU A 73 -3.85 -12.79 0.18
N TYR A 74 -3.45 -11.87 -0.68
CA TYR A 74 -3.51 -11.99 -2.13
C TYR A 74 -2.15 -11.70 -2.74
N ILE A 75 -1.88 -12.32 -3.88
CA ILE A 75 -0.88 -11.83 -4.83
C ILE A 75 -1.57 -11.13 -6.00
N SER A 76 -0.89 -10.16 -6.59
CA SER A 76 -1.32 -9.47 -7.81
C SER A 76 -0.12 -9.03 -8.63
N PHE A 77 -0.35 -8.73 -9.90
CA PHE A 77 0.69 -8.29 -10.83
C PHE A 77 0.33 -6.89 -11.31
N PRO A 78 1.01 -5.81 -10.83
CA PRO A 78 0.64 -4.43 -11.14
C PRO A 78 0.48 -4.09 -12.62
N MET A 79 1.22 -4.78 -13.49
CA MET A 79 1.16 -4.58 -14.96
C MET A 79 0.15 -5.49 -15.67
N PHE A 80 -0.66 -6.26 -14.92
CA PHE A 80 -1.67 -7.12 -15.51
C PHE A 80 -3.01 -6.38 -15.67
N GLU A 81 -3.31 -5.99 -16.91
CA GLU A 81 -4.52 -5.25 -17.29
C GLU A 81 -5.66 -6.16 -17.80
N GLY A 82 -5.43 -7.47 -17.86
CA GLY A 82 -6.35 -8.43 -18.50
C GLY A 82 -7.69 -8.64 -17.78
N SER A 83 -7.92 -8.00 -16.63
CA SER A 83 -9.17 -8.15 -15.89
C SER A 83 -9.86 -6.82 -15.61
N LYS A 84 -11.14 -6.76 -15.98
CA LYS A 84 -12.06 -5.67 -15.61
C LYS A 84 -12.56 -5.77 -14.15
N THR A 85 -12.21 -6.82 -13.43
CA THR A 85 -12.68 -7.06 -12.06
C THR A 85 -11.52 -7.37 -11.12
N VAL A 86 -11.74 -7.14 -9.83
CA VAL A 86 -10.76 -7.49 -8.79
C VAL A 86 -10.48 -8.99 -8.73
N PHE A 87 -11.45 -9.82 -9.12
CA PHE A 87 -11.34 -11.29 -9.09
C PHE A 87 -10.41 -11.86 -10.14
N GLY A 88 -10.19 -11.16 -11.25
CA GLY A 88 -9.21 -11.60 -12.24
C GLY A 88 -7.82 -10.98 -12.06
N SER A 89 -7.65 -10.03 -11.14
CA SER A 89 -6.37 -9.33 -10.91
C SER A 89 -5.74 -9.60 -9.55
N ARG A 90 -6.49 -10.18 -8.60
CA ARG A 90 -6.02 -10.52 -7.24
C ARG A 90 -6.30 -11.98 -6.95
N PHE A 91 -5.25 -12.73 -6.67
CA PHE A 91 -5.31 -14.17 -6.46
C PHE A 91 -5.07 -14.50 -4.99
N PRO A 92 -6.08 -15.01 -4.26
CA PRO A 92 -5.93 -15.31 -2.83
C PRO A 92 -4.92 -16.45 -2.64
N VAL A 93 -4.00 -16.28 -1.70
CA VAL A 93 -2.98 -17.27 -1.33
C VAL A 93 -3.14 -17.79 0.09
N PHE A 94 -3.82 -17.04 0.95
CA PHE A 94 -4.12 -17.45 2.32
C PHE A 94 -5.40 -16.78 2.80
N CYS A 95 -6.15 -17.48 3.64
CA CYS A 95 -7.41 -17.00 4.17
C CYS A 95 -7.66 -17.62 5.55
N ILE A 96 -8.00 -16.79 6.54
CA ILE A 96 -8.31 -17.25 7.89
C ILE A 96 -9.35 -16.35 8.55
N ARG A 97 -10.24 -16.94 9.34
CA ARG A 97 -11.15 -16.21 10.24
C ARG A 97 -10.31 -15.45 11.27
N SER A 98 -10.55 -14.16 11.45
CA SER A 98 -9.68 -13.26 12.23
C SER A 98 -9.64 -13.65 13.71
N GLU A 99 -10.72 -14.20 14.25
CA GLU A 99 -10.82 -14.75 15.60
C GLU A 99 -9.98 -16.03 15.82
N ARG A 100 -9.46 -16.63 14.75
CA ARG A 100 -8.51 -17.75 14.82
C ARG A 100 -7.06 -17.27 14.77
N LEU A 101 -6.81 -15.97 14.59
CA LEU A 101 -5.46 -15.40 14.63
C LEU A 101 -4.98 -15.30 16.07
N PHE A 102 -3.94 -16.04 16.42
CA PHE A 102 -3.20 -15.89 17.66
C PHE A 102 -1.93 -15.05 17.41
N GLY A 103 -2.15 -13.80 16.96
CA GLY A 103 -1.06 -12.86 16.68
C GLY A 103 0.00 -13.41 15.72
N TYR A 104 1.27 -13.17 16.07
CA TYR A 104 2.41 -13.59 15.25
C TYR A 104 2.57 -15.11 15.16
N ASP A 105 2.14 -15.88 16.15
CA ASP A 105 2.31 -17.33 16.16
C ASP A 105 1.49 -18.02 15.05
N THR A 106 0.37 -17.40 14.65
CA THR A 106 -0.43 -17.90 13.53
C THR A 106 0.06 -17.36 12.18
N ILE A 107 0.32 -16.05 12.09
CA ILE A 107 0.61 -15.40 10.79
C ILE A 107 2.10 -15.43 10.41
N GLY A 108 3.01 -15.55 11.39
CA GLY A 108 4.46 -15.63 11.18
C GLY A 108 4.84 -16.77 10.22
N PRO A 109 4.44 -18.03 10.49
CA PRO A 109 4.69 -19.15 9.58
C PRO A 109 4.11 -18.95 8.17
N VAL A 110 2.98 -18.24 8.07
CA VAL A 110 2.40 -17.88 6.77
C VAL A 110 3.32 -16.92 6.02
N PHE A 111 3.85 -15.89 6.69
CA PHE A 111 4.79 -14.95 6.10
C PHE A 111 6.16 -15.58 5.79
N ASP A 112 6.64 -16.53 6.58
CA ASP A 112 7.85 -17.31 6.28
C ASP A 112 7.69 -18.05 4.95
N PHE A 113 6.56 -18.73 4.77
CA PHE A 113 6.24 -19.46 3.55
C PHE A 113 6.05 -18.52 2.35
N LEU A 114 5.37 -17.39 2.53
CA LEU A 114 5.21 -16.39 1.48
C LEU A 114 6.56 -15.80 1.06
N SER A 115 7.42 -15.46 2.03
CA SER A 115 8.76 -14.91 1.76
C SER A 115 9.63 -15.89 0.97
N TRP A 116 9.68 -17.16 1.39
CA TRP A 116 10.37 -18.23 0.66
C TRP A 116 9.82 -18.38 -0.76
N SER A 117 8.50 -18.43 -0.92
CA SER A 117 7.88 -18.58 -2.23
C SER A 117 8.13 -17.39 -3.16
N VAL A 118 8.13 -16.16 -2.64
CA VAL A 118 8.49 -14.95 -3.40
C VAL A 118 9.96 -14.98 -3.81
N ASN A 119 10.85 -15.43 -2.94
CA ASN A 119 12.28 -15.58 -3.28
C ASN A 119 12.51 -16.63 -4.37
N THR A 120 11.73 -17.71 -4.38
CA THR A 120 11.69 -18.67 -5.50
C THR A 120 11.23 -18.00 -6.80
N MET A 121 10.19 -17.17 -6.76
CA MET A 121 9.78 -16.41 -7.95
C MET A 121 10.84 -15.41 -8.41
N TYR A 122 11.63 -14.86 -7.49
CA TYR A 122 12.74 -13.96 -7.80
C TYR A 122 13.90 -14.67 -8.50
N SER A 123 14.24 -15.90 -8.10
CA SER A 123 15.25 -16.69 -8.81
C SER A 123 14.78 -17.08 -10.22
N GLY A 124 13.48 -17.27 -10.40
CA GLY A 124 12.86 -17.70 -11.66
C GLY A 124 13.06 -19.18 -11.94
N THR A 125 13.36 -19.98 -10.91
CA THR A 125 13.59 -21.42 -11.00
C THR A 125 12.84 -22.15 -9.90
N PHE A 126 12.41 -23.38 -10.17
CA PHE A 126 11.79 -24.21 -9.12
C PHE A 126 12.80 -24.52 -8.01
N PRO A 127 12.37 -24.49 -6.74
CA PRO A 127 13.28 -24.63 -5.62
C PRO A 127 13.69 -26.10 -5.46
N ALA A 128 14.98 -26.33 -5.18
CA ALA A 128 15.46 -27.68 -4.85
C ALA A 128 15.09 -28.11 -3.43
N LYS A 129 14.87 -27.14 -2.54
CA LYS A 129 14.58 -27.35 -1.13
C LYS A 129 13.31 -26.64 -0.70
N ASN A 130 12.57 -27.25 0.22
CA ASN A 130 11.42 -26.62 0.85
C ASN A 130 11.86 -25.52 1.86
N LEU A 131 10.90 -24.89 2.53
CA LEU A 131 11.17 -23.89 3.57
C LEU A 131 12.00 -24.45 4.74
N ALA A 132 11.82 -25.72 5.10
CA ALA A 132 12.57 -26.40 6.15
C ALA A 132 13.98 -26.84 5.73
N GLY A 133 14.32 -26.71 4.44
CA GLY A 133 15.62 -27.10 3.88
C GLY A 133 15.69 -28.55 3.40
N ASP A 134 14.58 -29.29 3.41
CA ASP A 134 14.51 -30.66 2.89
C ASP A 134 14.43 -30.66 1.37
N ASP A 135 15.01 -31.69 0.74
CA ASP A 135 14.98 -31.84 -0.71
C ASP A 135 13.55 -32.11 -1.22
N LEU A 136 13.14 -31.35 -2.23
CA LEU A 136 11.87 -31.52 -2.92
C LEU A 136 12.00 -32.58 -4.00
N ARG A 137 11.23 -33.68 -3.89
CA ARG A 137 11.20 -34.78 -4.87
C ARG A 137 10.36 -34.45 -6.12
N GLY A 138 10.46 -33.22 -6.61
CA GLY A 138 9.64 -32.66 -7.70
C GLY A 138 8.27 -32.15 -7.20
N LEU A 139 7.82 -31.01 -7.74
CA LEU A 139 6.55 -30.37 -7.36
C LEU A 139 5.37 -30.80 -8.26
N GLY A 140 5.63 -31.67 -9.23
CA GLY A 140 4.68 -32.19 -10.20
C GLY A 140 5.37 -32.61 -11.50
N PRO A 141 4.61 -33.13 -12.49
CA PRO A 141 5.14 -33.41 -13.82
C PRO A 141 5.72 -32.12 -14.43
N ASN A 142 6.99 -32.14 -14.83
CA ASN A 142 7.71 -31.00 -15.41
C ASN A 142 8.00 -29.83 -14.44
N MET A 143 8.09 -30.10 -13.13
CA MET A 143 8.53 -29.11 -12.13
C MET A 143 9.71 -29.69 -11.34
N MET A 144 10.85 -29.86 -12.01
CA MET A 144 12.06 -30.38 -11.36
C MET A 144 12.83 -29.27 -10.66
N PRO A 145 13.55 -29.57 -9.56
CA PRO A 145 14.50 -28.66 -8.96
C PRO A 145 15.40 -27.95 -9.98
N ASN A 146 15.51 -26.64 -9.86
CA ASN A 146 16.32 -25.74 -10.71
C ASN A 146 15.83 -25.55 -12.16
N ASP A 147 14.74 -26.22 -12.58
CA ASP A 147 14.13 -25.92 -13.87
C ASP A 147 13.58 -24.48 -13.88
N PRO A 148 13.66 -23.77 -15.02
CA PRO A 148 13.07 -22.45 -15.15
C PRO A 148 11.56 -22.47 -14.87
N MET A 149 11.09 -21.52 -14.07
CA MET A 149 9.66 -21.28 -13.90
C MET A 149 9.10 -20.64 -15.18
N TYR A 150 8.07 -21.26 -15.78
CA TYR A 150 7.30 -20.82 -16.96
C TYR A 150 8.00 -19.77 -17.85
N ASN A 151 8.62 -20.22 -18.96
CA ASN A 151 9.37 -19.38 -19.89
C ASN A 151 10.51 -18.55 -19.24
N GLY A 152 10.98 -18.97 -18.07
CA GLY A 152 12.07 -18.31 -17.34
C GLY A 152 11.71 -16.95 -16.74
N TYR A 153 10.42 -16.64 -16.52
CA TYR A 153 10.04 -15.39 -15.89
C TYR A 153 10.57 -15.30 -14.45
N LYS A 154 11.10 -14.13 -14.12
CA LYS A 154 11.47 -13.74 -12.76
C LYS A 154 10.49 -12.69 -12.26
N PHE A 155 10.19 -12.72 -10.97
CA PHE A 155 9.27 -11.78 -10.35
C PHE A 155 9.95 -11.05 -9.21
N ARG A 156 9.68 -9.76 -9.09
CA ARG A 156 10.20 -8.97 -7.98
C ARG A 156 9.05 -8.33 -7.23
N LEU A 157 9.06 -8.49 -5.91
CA LEU A 157 8.13 -7.80 -5.03
C LEU A 157 8.38 -6.29 -5.12
N VAL A 158 7.35 -5.55 -5.53
CA VAL A 158 7.38 -4.08 -5.66
C VAL A 158 6.43 -3.39 -4.69
N GLU A 159 5.47 -4.12 -4.14
CA GLU A 159 4.47 -3.56 -3.25
C GLU A 159 3.99 -4.57 -2.20
N LEU A 160 3.97 -4.11 -0.95
CA LEU A 160 3.33 -4.73 0.20
C LEU A 160 2.16 -3.82 0.56
N ARG A 161 0.97 -4.16 0.07
CA ARG A 161 -0.23 -3.33 0.18
C ARG A 161 -1.09 -3.78 1.36
N GLY A 162 -1.75 -2.83 2.01
CA GLY A 162 -2.68 -3.10 3.11
C GLY A 162 -3.15 -1.80 3.75
N ASP A 163 -4.18 -1.88 4.59
CA ASP A 163 -4.52 -0.75 5.45
C ASP A 163 -3.50 -0.60 6.59
N TRP A 164 -3.66 0.44 7.40
CA TRP A 164 -2.73 0.71 8.50
C TRP A 164 -2.69 -0.43 9.51
N LYS A 165 -3.86 -1.00 9.84
CA LYS A 165 -3.97 -2.09 10.81
C LYS A 165 -3.22 -3.34 10.33
N HIS A 166 -3.39 -3.70 9.06
CA HIS A 166 -2.69 -4.82 8.45
C HIS A 166 -1.17 -4.64 8.50
N HIS A 167 -0.66 -3.45 8.18
CA HIS A 167 0.78 -3.16 8.27
C HIS A 167 1.32 -3.22 9.70
N LEU A 168 0.53 -2.76 10.69
CA LEU A 168 0.92 -2.91 12.09
C LEU A 168 1.01 -4.37 12.52
N HIS A 169 0.02 -5.19 12.15
CA HIS A 169 0.06 -6.61 12.46
C HIS A 169 1.21 -7.33 11.74
N THR A 170 1.48 -6.95 10.49
CA THR A 170 2.50 -7.57 9.65
C THR A 170 3.91 -7.18 10.13
N PHE A 171 4.23 -5.89 10.18
CA PHE A 171 5.60 -5.41 10.43
C PHE A 171 5.85 -4.96 11.87
N LYS A 172 4.82 -4.93 12.72
CA LYS A 172 4.89 -4.45 14.11
C LYS A 172 5.56 -3.08 14.20
N LEU A 173 5.15 -2.16 13.32
CA LEU A 173 5.77 -0.85 13.18
C LEU A 173 5.74 -0.09 14.52
N ALA A 174 6.90 0.40 14.97
CA ALA A 174 7.00 1.22 16.17
C ALA A 174 6.19 2.52 16.04
N SER A 175 6.34 3.22 14.90
CA SER A 175 5.56 4.43 14.63
C SER A 175 4.22 4.10 14.00
N HIS A 176 3.15 4.61 14.58
CA HIS A 176 1.79 4.41 14.07
C HIS A 176 0.79 5.47 14.52
N TRP A 177 -0.38 5.48 13.88
CA TRP A 177 -1.39 6.51 14.14
C TRP A 177 -1.81 6.62 15.59
N SER A 178 -1.72 5.57 16.41
CA SER A 178 -2.04 5.65 17.85
C SER A 178 -0.88 6.17 18.71
N CYS A 179 0.33 6.23 18.18
CA CYS A 179 1.51 6.77 18.86
C CYS A 179 1.67 8.27 18.64
N ASN A 180 2.62 8.85 19.40
CA ASN A 180 3.08 10.22 19.18
C ASN A 180 3.80 10.32 17.83
N ASP A 181 4.73 9.41 17.54
CA ASP A 181 5.37 9.31 16.23
C ASP A 181 4.49 8.49 15.29
N VAL A 182 4.00 9.12 14.24
CA VAL A 182 2.93 8.56 13.39
C VAL A 182 3.44 7.94 12.10
N CYS A 183 4.66 8.28 11.68
CA CYS A 183 5.19 7.89 10.37
C CYS A 183 6.37 6.92 10.50
N HIS A 184 6.31 5.78 9.81
CA HIS A 184 7.45 4.86 9.77
C HIS A 184 8.57 5.37 8.84
N CYS A 185 8.28 6.29 7.92
CA CYS A 185 9.27 6.83 6.99
C CYS A 185 10.08 8.02 7.54
N CYS A 186 9.54 8.78 8.50
CA CYS A 186 10.18 9.99 9.04
C CYS A 186 9.78 10.25 10.50
N LYS A 187 10.30 11.31 11.12
CA LYS A 187 10.00 11.70 12.51
C LYS A 187 8.74 12.56 12.67
N ALA A 188 7.79 12.47 11.73
CA ALA A 188 6.51 13.17 11.85
C ALA A 188 5.75 12.71 13.10
N SER A 189 5.28 13.67 13.89
CA SER A 189 4.78 13.44 15.25
C SER A 189 3.54 14.28 15.56
N LYS A 190 2.70 13.81 16.48
CA LYS A 190 1.54 14.53 17.03
C LYS A 190 1.92 15.55 18.08
N THR A 191 2.97 15.28 18.85
CA THR A 191 3.35 16.06 20.03
C THR A 191 4.67 16.78 19.86
N ASN A 192 5.55 16.30 18.96
CA ASN A 192 6.80 16.99 18.68
C ASN A 192 6.57 18.16 17.71
N MET A 193 6.51 19.37 18.28
CA MET A 193 6.30 20.62 17.55
C MET A 193 7.41 20.96 16.53
N LEU A 194 8.57 20.29 16.59
CA LEU A 194 9.61 20.46 15.56
C LEU A 194 9.26 19.74 14.25
N TYR A 195 8.46 18.67 14.35
CA TYR A 195 8.10 17.80 13.23
C TYR A 195 6.59 17.48 13.24
N PRO A 196 5.70 18.48 13.27
CA PRO A 196 4.27 18.19 13.34
C PRO A 196 3.83 17.47 12.08
N TYR A 197 3.09 16.36 12.22
CA TYR A 197 2.59 15.59 11.07
C TYR A 197 1.61 16.38 10.20
N THR A 198 1.09 17.49 10.72
CA THR A 198 0.19 18.44 10.08
C THR A 198 0.91 19.59 9.39
N ASP A 199 2.25 19.61 9.39
CA ASP A 199 3.03 20.58 8.63
C ASP A 199 2.97 20.22 7.14
N PHE A 200 2.14 20.94 6.39
CA PHE A 200 1.92 20.77 4.95
C PHE A 200 2.53 21.92 4.11
N VAL A 201 3.47 22.68 4.68
CA VAL A 201 4.22 23.67 3.89
C VAL A 201 5.06 22.96 2.81
N ARG A 202 5.57 23.72 1.83
CA ARG A 202 6.31 23.16 0.68
C ARG A 202 7.55 22.35 1.07
N GLN A 203 8.19 22.69 2.19
CA GLN A 203 9.38 22.03 2.71
C GLN A 203 9.20 21.79 4.21
N PRO A 204 8.33 20.84 4.60
CA PRO A 204 8.03 20.63 5.99
C PRO A 204 9.22 20.00 6.69
N ARG A 205 9.45 20.34 7.95
CA ARG A 205 10.69 19.96 8.66
C ARG A 205 10.87 18.45 8.79
N TRP A 206 9.76 17.71 8.89
CA TRP A 206 9.82 16.25 8.96
C TRP A 206 10.39 15.60 7.68
N LEU A 207 10.40 16.30 6.53
CA LEU A 207 11.01 15.79 5.29
C LEU A 207 12.53 15.66 5.40
N CYS A 208 13.18 16.48 6.24
CA CYS A 208 14.61 16.37 6.52
C CYS A 208 14.94 15.21 7.48
N THR A 209 13.92 14.49 7.97
CA THR A 209 14.05 13.38 8.92
C THR A 209 13.71 12.03 8.31
N MET A 210 13.67 11.95 6.97
CA MET A 210 13.43 10.70 6.25
C MET A 210 14.46 9.65 6.65
N ARG A 211 13.97 8.47 7.02
CA ARG A 211 14.80 7.35 7.46
C ARG A 211 15.51 6.71 6.26
N THR A 212 16.75 6.31 6.45
CA THR A 212 17.40 5.35 5.54
C THR A 212 16.78 3.96 5.73
N HIS A 213 17.05 3.03 4.80
CA HIS A 213 16.59 1.66 4.97
C HIS A 213 17.13 1.02 6.25
N ALA A 214 18.41 1.25 6.57
CA ALA A 214 19.03 0.76 7.80
C ALA A 214 18.36 1.33 9.06
N GLN A 215 18.05 2.63 9.08
CA GLN A 215 17.31 3.26 10.17
C GLN A 215 15.90 2.68 10.31
N PHE A 216 15.19 2.42 9.21
CA PHE A 216 13.90 1.75 9.27
C PHE A 216 14.00 0.36 9.92
N LEU A 217 14.95 -0.47 9.51
CA LEU A 217 15.13 -1.81 10.08
C LEU A 217 15.45 -1.76 11.57
N ALA A 218 16.30 -0.81 12.00
CA ALA A 218 16.75 -0.69 13.38
C ALA A 218 15.72 -0.02 14.32
N GLU A 219 14.97 0.97 13.83
CA GLU A 219 14.11 1.82 14.66
C GLU A 219 12.62 1.49 14.56
N GLN A 220 12.17 0.86 13.46
CA GLN A 220 10.74 0.71 13.17
C GLN A 220 10.23 -0.71 13.27
N LEU A 221 11.08 -1.71 13.17
CA LEU A 221 10.66 -3.11 13.28
C LEU A 221 10.83 -3.60 14.72
N ASN A 222 9.79 -4.23 15.25
CA ASN A 222 9.84 -4.91 16.54
C ASN A 222 9.98 -6.42 16.35
N GLU A 223 10.61 -7.08 17.32
CA GLU A 223 10.84 -8.53 17.25
C GLU A 223 9.56 -9.37 17.51
N PRO A 224 9.49 -10.60 16.98
CA PRO A 224 10.26 -11.08 15.83
C PRO A 224 9.99 -10.26 14.56
N ILE A 225 11.07 -9.96 13.82
CA ILE A 225 11.01 -9.33 12.50
C ILE A 225 10.25 -10.24 11.52
N ASN A 226 9.31 -9.64 10.78
CA ASN A 226 8.52 -10.35 9.78
C ASN A 226 9.37 -10.82 8.60
N SER A 227 9.19 -12.08 8.19
CA SER A 227 9.99 -12.67 7.11
C SER A 227 9.83 -12.05 5.74
N LEU A 228 8.78 -11.26 5.49
CA LEU A 228 8.67 -10.46 4.27
C LEU A 228 9.82 -9.46 4.12
N CYS A 229 10.44 -9.03 5.23
CA CYS A 229 11.64 -8.21 5.22
C CYS A 229 12.88 -8.93 4.64
N TYR A 230 12.86 -10.27 4.57
CA TYR A 230 13.91 -11.09 3.96
C TYR A 230 13.64 -11.46 2.50
N THR A 231 12.60 -10.87 1.89
CA THR A 231 12.40 -11.02 0.45
C THR A 231 13.52 -10.33 -0.32
N ALA A 232 13.91 -10.91 -1.45
CA ALA A 232 15.00 -10.43 -2.28
C ALA A 232 14.73 -8.98 -2.68
N ARG A 233 15.70 -8.12 -2.35
CA ARG A 233 15.63 -6.66 -2.58
C ARG A 233 14.45 -5.99 -1.86
N PHE A 234 14.06 -6.48 -0.68
CA PHE A 234 13.17 -5.76 0.21
C PHE A 234 13.68 -4.34 0.48
N HIS A 235 12.76 -3.39 0.50
CA HIS A 235 13.01 -2.02 0.93
C HIS A 235 11.73 -1.50 1.58
N TYR A 236 11.84 -0.65 2.60
CA TYR A 236 10.66 -0.23 3.37
C TYR A 236 9.67 0.62 2.56
N HIS A 237 10.14 1.30 1.50
CA HIS A 237 9.27 1.99 0.55
C HIS A 237 8.36 1.04 -0.23
N LEU A 238 8.56 -0.27 -0.20
CA LEU A 238 7.62 -1.21 -0.80
C LEU A 238 6.31 -1.28 0.01
N ILE A 239 6.29 -0.85 1.27
CA ILE A 239 5.09 -0.77 2.09
C ILE A 239 4.17 0.33 1.53
N ARG A 240 3.01 -0.07 1.02
CA ARG A 240 2.00 0.79 0.41
C ARG A 240 0.72 0.75 1.21
N PHE A 241 0.25 1.92 1.63
CA PHE A 241 -1.02 2.02 2.33
C PHE A 241 -2.20 1.99 1.37
N CYS A 242 -3.32 1.44 1.83
CA CYS A 242 -4.59 1.49 1.13
C CYS A 242 -4.97 2.95 0.83
N SER A 243 -5.08 3.28 -0.46
CA SER A 243 -5.38 4.64 -0.90
C SER A 243 -6.73 5.12 -0.36
N VAL A 244 -7.72 4.23 -0.28
CA VAL A 244 -9.05 4.60 0.23
C VAL A 244 -9.02 4.73 1.75
N HIS A 245 -8.76 3.64 2.48
CA HIS A 245 -8.95 3.62 3.93
C HIS A 245 -7.93 4.46 4.69
N THR A 246 -6.67 4.48 4.25
CA THR A 246 -5.60 5.18 4.97
C THR A 246 -5.37 6.58 4.43
N VAL A 247 -5.37 6.76 3.11
CA VAL A 247 -5.09 8.07 2.51
C VAL A 247 -6.36 8.92 2.48
N GLN A 248 -7.36 8.55 1.68
CA GLN A 248 -8.55 9.36 1.45
C GLN A 248 -9.44 9.52 2.71
N LEU A 249 -9.74 8.42 3.39
CA LEU A 249 -10.58 8.40 4.59
C LEU A 249 -9.79 8.71 5.87
N GLY A 250 -8.46 8.68 5.81
CA GLY A 250 -7.58 8.96 6.92
C GLY A 250 -6.87 10.30 6.76
N ILE A 251 -5.58 10.27 6.41
CA ILE A 251 -4.69 11.42 6.49
C ILE A 251 -5.12 12.61 5.59
N ALA A 252 -5.75 12.35 4.45
CA ALA A 252 -6.16 13.41 3.53
C ALA A 252 -7.13 14.41 4.16
N GLN A 253 -7.95 13.98 5.13
CA GLN A 253 -8.85 14.89 5.86
C GLN A 253 -8.06 15.92 6.70
N PHE A 254 -6.91 15.52 7.24
CA PHE A 254 -5.98 16.41 7.93
C PHE A 254 -5.20 17.26 6.94
N CYS A 255 -4.73 16.69 5.82
CA CYS A 255 -4.07 17.43 4.75
C CYS A 255 -4.95 18.56 4.22
N HIS A 256 -6.21 18.25 3.88
CA HIS A 256 -7.16 19.25 3.40
C HIS A 256 -7.45 20.32 4.45
N GLY A 257 -7.57 19.93 5.72
CA GLY A 257 -7.72 20.86 6.84
C GLY A 257 -6.52 21.81 6.97
N GLY A 258 -5.30 21.28 7.01
CA GLY A 258 -4.08 22.09 7.11
C GLY A 258 -3.87 22.99 5.89
N CYS A 259 -4.09 22.50 4.67
CA CYS A 259 -4.00 23.34 3.47
C CYS A 259 -5.03 24.49 3.48
N LEU A 260 -6.28 24.23 3.92
CA LEU A 260 -7.28 25.28 4.06
C LEU A 260 -6.88 26.31 5.12
N TYR A 261 -6.27 25.88 6.22
CA TYR A 261 -5.75 26.78 7.25
C TYR A 261 -4.72 27.75 6.68
N GLU A 262 -3.69 27.22 6.00
CA GLU A 262 -2.64 28.03 5.39
C GLU A 262 -3.22 29.04 4.40
N LEU A 263 -4.15 28.61 3.55
CA LEU A 263 -4.84 29.49 2.60
C LEU A 263 -5.70 30.57 3.29
N PHE A 264 -6.24 30.29 4.47
CA PHE A 264 -6.94 31.30 5.28
C PHE A 264 -6.01 32.32 5.89
N GLN A 265 -4.81 31.91 6.32
CA GLN A 265 -3.80 32.82 6.88
C GLN A 265 -3.30 33.81 5.85
N VAL A 266 -3.04 33.36 4.63
CA VAL A 266 -2.59 34.24 3.52
C VAL A 266 -3.73 34.98 2.82
N GLN A 267 -4.95 34.96 3.40
CA GLN A 267 -6.15 35.64 2.86
C GLN A 267 -6.46 35.27 1.40
N TRP A 268 -6.14 34.04 0.99
CA TRP A 268 -6.41 33.57 -0.37
C TRP A 268 -7.91 33.56 -0.69
N PHE A 269 -8.72 33.20 0.31
CA PHE A 269 -10.17 33.20 0.18
C PHE A 269 -10.78 34.50 0.75
N ARG A 270 -11.69 35.11 -0.01
CA ARG A 270 -12.43 36.32 0.36
C ARG A 270 -13.40 36.07 1.51
N GLY A 271 -13.63 37.10 2.31
CA GLY A 271 -14.62 37.13 3.40
C GLY A 271 -13.99 37.50 4.74
N ASP A 272 -14.77 38.20 5.56
CA ASP A 272 -14.31 38.73 6.86
C ASP A 272 -14.34 37.66 7.96
N ASP A 273 -15.18 36.64 7.78
CA ASP A 273 -15.36 35.55 8.73
C ASP A 273 -15.06 34.18 8.12
N LYS A 274 -14.90 33.18 9.00
CA LYS A 274 -14.61 31.79 8.65
C LYS A 274 -15.65 31.17 7.71
N ALA A 275 -16.93 31.44 7.91
CA ALA A 275 -18.00 30.87 7.08
C ALA A 275 -18.01 31.48 5.67
N SER A 276 -17.75 32.79 5.57
CA SER A 276 -17.59 33.50 4.31
C SER A 276 -16.38 32.98 3.52
N LYS A 277 -15.24 32.77 4.19
CA LYS A 277 -14.04 32.15 3.60
C LYS A 277 -14.30 30.72 3.12
N LEU A 278 -14.96 29.89 3.91
CA LEU A 278 -15.33 28.51 3.52
C LEU A 278 -16.28 28.50 2.32
N ARG A 279 -17.23 29.44 2.26
CA ARG A 279 -18.14 29.60 1.11
C ARG A 279 -17.35 29.94 -0.16
N HIS A 280 -16.42 30.90 -0.08
CA HIS A 280 -15.57 31.25 -1.21
C HIS A 280 -14.68 30.08 -1.64
N ALA A 281 -14.10 29.34 -0.69
CA ALA A 281 -13.32 28.13 -0.98
C ALA A 281 -14.15 27.06 -1.70
N PHE A 282 -15.42 26.86 -1.31
CA PHE A 282 -16.31 25.94 -1.99
C PHE A 282 -16.63 26.36 -3.43
N ILE A 283 -16.80 27.67 -3.68
CA ILE A 283 -16.99 28.20 -5.03
C ILE A 283 -15.77 27.88 -5.90
N CYS A 284 -14.56 28.20 -5.42
CA CYS A 284 -13.32 27.88 -6.13
C CYS A 284 -13.19 26.38 -6.41
N PHE A 285 -13.54 25.53 -5.44
CA PHE A 285 -13.57 24.08 -5.60
C PHE A 285 -14.56 23.63 -6.69
N LYS A 286 -15.80 24.13 -6.69
CA LYS A 286 -16.79 23.77 -7.71
C LYS A 286 -16.39 24.26 -9.10
N ASP A 287 -15.71 25.40 -9.21
CA ASP A 287 -15.17 25.90 -10.46
C ASP A 287 -14.06 25.00 -11.01
N PHE A 288 -13.15 24.54 -10.15
CA PHE A 288 -12.15 23.54 -10.50
C PHE A 288 -12.81 22.25 -11.01
N ILE A 289 -13.76 21.70 -10.26
CA ILE A 289 -14.48 20.48 -10.62
C ILE A 289 -15.15 20.62 -12.00
N ARG A 290 -15.81 21.77 -12.26
CA ARG A 290 -16.45 22.06 -13.55
C ARG A 290 -15.43 22.17 -14.69
N LYS A 291 -14.33 22.91 -14.47
CA LYS A 291 -13.27 23.12 -15.46
C LYS A 291 -12.63 21.80 -15.89
N HIS A 292 -12.46 20.88 -14.95
CA HIS A 292 -11.84 19.57 -15.20
C HIS A 292 -12.85 18.45 -15.48
N LYS A 293 -14.15 18.78 -15.60
CA LYS A 293 -15.24 17.81 -15.86
C LYS A 293 -15.26 16.63 -14.89
N ILE A 294 -14.93 16.88 -13.62
CA ILE A 294 -14.88 15.87 -12.56
C ILE A 294 -16.29 15.68 -11.99
N GLN A 295 -16.72 14.44 -11.76
CA GLN A 295 -17.95 14.17 -11.02
C GLN A 295 -17.68 14.23 -9.52
N CYS A 296 -18.48 15.00 -8.77
CA CYS A 296 -18.28 15.18 -7.34
C CYS A 296 -19.58 15.58 -6.63
N SER A 297 -19.92 14.83 -5.57
CA SER A 297 -21.09 15.03 -4.70
C SER A 297 -20.83 15.93 -3.48
N GLN A 298 -19.62 16.46 -3.34
CA GLN A 298 -19.19 17.18 -2.14
C GLN A 298 -20.15 18.35 -1.81
N PRO A 299 -20.78 18.35 -0.62
CA PRO A 299 -21.66 19.44 -0.20
C PRO A 299 -20.88 20.72 0.12
N PRO A 300 -21.57 21.87 0.20
CA PRO A 300 -20.97 23.14 0.61
C PRO A 300 -20.15 22.99 1.89
N PHE A 301 -18.98 23.63 1.91
CA PHE A 301 -18.11 23.63 3.07
C PHE A 301 -18.75 24.40 4.21
N LYS A 302 -18.96 23.74 5.36
CA LYS A 302 -19.60 24.33 6.54
C LYS A 302 -18.61 24.41 7.68
N SER A 303 -18.81 25.35 8.60
CA SER A 303 -17.91 25.59 9.73
C SER A 303 -17.68 24.35 10.60
N TYR A 304 -18.66 23.45 10.73
CA TYR A 304 -18.51 22.20 11.48
C TYR A 304 -17.64 21.15 10.76
N MET A 305 -17.48 21.25 9.44
CA MET A 305 -16.60 20.36 8.68
C MET A 305 -15.14 20.71 8.92
N TYR A 306 -14.86 21.96 9.28
CA TYR A 306 -13.53 22.48 9.53
C TYR A 306 -13.33 22.72 11.03
N VAL A 307 -12.69 21.77 11.69
CA VAL A 307 -12.41 21.84 13.13
C VAL A 307 -10.99 22.35 13.33
N THR A 308 -10.85 23.41 14.13
CA THR A 308 -9.59 23.91 14.65
C THR A 308 -9.53 23.52 16.12
N SER A 309 -8.71 22.52 16.44
CA SER A 309 -8.49 22.07 17.82
C SER A 309 -7.36 22.90 18.42
N GLY A 310 -7.66 24.10 18.92
CA GLY A 310 -6.62 25.04 19.36
C GLY A 310 -5.62 25.39 18.25
N GLU A 311 -4.36 25.67 18.62
CA GLU A 311 -3.23 25.86 17.68
C GLU A 311 -2.69 24.54 17.09
N GLU A 312 -3.23 23.38 17.49
CA GLU A 312 -2.52 22.10 17.31
C GLU A 312 -2.81 21.40 15.98
N TYR A 313 -4.04 21.48 15.43
CA TYR A 313 -4.35 20.90 14.11
C TYR A 313 -5.68 21.36 13.50
N CYS A 314 -5.73 21.31 12.16
CA CYS A 314 -6.92 21.57 11.35
C CYS A 314 -7.41 20.29 10.69
N PHE A 315 -8.71 20.02 10.81
CA PHE A 315 -9.36 18.82 10.26
C PHE A 315 -10.50 19.23 9.33
N PHE A 316 -10.54 18.64 8.12
CA PHE A 316 -11.64 18.83 7.18
C PHE A 316 -12.39 17.52 6.92
N GLY A 317 -13.48 17.31 7.68
CA GLY A 317 -14.32 16.14 7.58
C GLY A 317 -15.39 16.28 6.50
N SER A 318 -15.13 15.76 5.29
CA SER A 318 -16.19 15.45 4.35
C SER A 318 -16.80 14.10 4.70
N LYS A 319 -18.05 14.07 5.17
CA LYS A 319 -18.90 12.85 5.09
C LYS A 319 -19.26 12.59 3.62
N ALA A 320 -18.27 12.38 2.75
CA ALA A 320 -18.54 11.81 1.44
C ALA A 320 -18.85 10.34 1.69
N SER A 321 -20.11 9.94 1.45
CA SER A 321 -20.51 8.54 1.63
C SER A 321 -19.83 7.69 0.55
N TRP A 322 -19.53 6.44 0.89
CA TRP A 322 -18.84 5.47 0.03
C TRP A 322 -19.50 5.27 -1.36
N HIS A 323 -20.76 5.66 -1.51
CA HIS A 323 -21.50 5.58 -2.77
C HIS A 323 -21.01 6.54 -3.86
N ASP A 324 -20.33 7.62 -3.50
CA ASP A 324 -20.00 8.69 -4.45
C ASP A 324 -18.69 8.47 -5.24
N PHE A 325 -17.83 7.54 -4.82
CA PHE A 325 -16.51 7.31 -5.43
C PHE A 325 -16.49 6.27 -6.56
N LYS A 326 -17.57 5.51 -6.77
CA LYS A 326 -17.60 4.42 -7.78
C LYS A 326 -17.50 4.88 -9.24
N GLN A 327 -17.60 6.18 -9.54
CA GLN A 327 -17.62 6.69 -10.92
C GLN A 327 -16.28 7.27 -11.42
N LEU A 328 -15.22 7.33 -10.62
CA LEU A 328 -13.95 7.99 -10.99
C LEU A 328 -12.86 7.06 -11.57
N HIS A 329 -13.11 5.76 -11.71
CA HIS A 329 -12.11 4.79 -12.21
C HIS A 329 -12.24 4.43 -13.70
N SER A 330 -12.88 5.28 -14.52
CA SER A 330 -13.00 5.06 -15.97
C SER A 330 -12.33 6.15 -16.83
N SER A 331 -11.44 6.95 -16.28
CA SER A 331 -10.68 7.93 -17.07
C SER A 331 -9.19 7.82 -16.76
N ASP A 332 -8.45 7.41 -17.78
CA ASP A 332 -7.01 7.53 -17.90
C ASP A 332 -6.52 8.91 -17.45
N GLN A 333 -5.28 8.94 -16.95
CA GLN A 333 -4.54 10.11 -16.40
C GLN A 333 -4.62 10.27 -14.88
N PHE A 334 -3.93 9.38 -14.17
CA PHE A 334 -3.07 9.85 -13.09
C PHE A 334 -1.62 9.88 -13.62
N PRO A 335 -0.94 11.03 -13.68
CA PRO A 335 0.51 11.02 -13.75
C PRO A 335 1.01 10.57 -12.37
N ILE A 336 1.67 9.42 -12.33
CA ILE A 336 2.46 8.96 -11.17
C ILE A 336 3.65 9.91 -10.99
#